data_AF-A0A914ZSU8-F1
#
_entry.id   AF-A0A914ZSU8-F1
#
_cell.length_a   1.000
_cell.length_b   1.000
_cell.length_c   1.000
_cell.angle_alpha   90.00
_cell.angle_beta   90.00
_cell.angle_gamma   90.00
#
_symmetry.space_group_name_H-M   'P 1'
#
loop_
_entity.id
_entity.type
_entity.pdbx_description
1 polymer ?
#
loop_
_entity_poly.entity_id
_entity_poly.type
_entity_poly.pdbx_seq_one_letter_code
_entity_poly.pdbx_strand_id
1 'polypeptide(L)'
;MNPPSQSAGFVFADAGFDVWMGNTRGNTYSHKHNSLTRNDWAYWNFTFDEVSYYDLEAMIDKVLNVTRQTHVHYVAHSEGCILMLAKLSIDPIFSSKVFFTGI
;
A
#
# COMPACT_ATOMS: atom_id res chain seq x y z
N MET A 1 -9.15 13.52 -17.51
CA MET A 1 -9.29 12.27 -16.74
C MET A 1 -9.44 11.13 -17.73
N ASN A 2 -8.79 9.99 -17.47
CA ASN A 2 -8.93 8.80 -18.32
C ASN A 2 -10.32 8.17 -18.11
N PRO A 3 -10.90 7.52 -19.13
CA PRO A 3 -12.13 6.76 -18.96
C PRO A 3 -11.90 5.52 -18.06
N PRO A 4 -12.96 4.92 -17.49
CA PRO A 4 -12.84 3.72 -16.65
C PRO A 4 -12.09 2.57 -17.34
N SER A 5 -12.35 2.33 -18.63
CA SER A 5 -11.68 1.27 -19.42
C SER A 5 -10.17 1.48 -19.64
N GLN A 6 -9.62 2.63 -19.24
CA GLN A 6 -8.19 2.95 -19.29
C GLN A 6 -7.60 3.24 -17.91
N SER A 7 -8.36 2.92 -16.85
CA SER A 7 -7.98 3.18 -15.47
C SER A 7 -7.83 1.84 -14.75
N ALA A 8 -6.61 1.50 -14.36
CA ALA A 8 -6.24 0.16 -13.89
C ALA A 8 -7.19 -0.40 -12.82
N GLY A 9 -7.57 0.40 -11.82
CA GLY A 9 -8.49 -0.03 -10.77
C GLY A 9 -9.84 -0.52 -11.29
N PHE A 10 -10.43 0.17 -12.28
CA PHE A 10 -11.69 -0.25 -12.89
C PHE A 10 -11.49 -1.46 -13.82
N VAL A 11 -10.43 -1.45 -14.63
CA VAL A 11 -10.11 -2.59 -15.51
C VAL A 11 -9.92 -3.88 -14.72
N PHE A 12 -9.25 -3.83 -13.55
CA PHE A 12 -9.09 -4.99 -12.68
C PHE A 12 -10.41 -5.42 -12.05
N ALA A 13 -11.24 -4.48 -11.59
CA ALA A 13 -12.56 -4.80 -11.04
C ALA A 13 -13.47 -5.48 -12.09
N ASP A 14 -13.52 -4.94 -13.32
CA ASP A 14 -14.31 -5.50 -14.42
C ASP A 14 -13.80 -6.90 -14.84
N ALA A 15 -12.51 -7.17 -14.64
CA ALA A 15 -11.91 -8.49 -14.85
C ALA A 15 -12.16 -9.48 -13.68
N GLY A 16 -12.87 -9.07 -12.63
CA GLY A 16 -13.29 -9.92 -11.51
C GLY A 16 -12.33 -9.93 -10.31
N PHE A 17 -11.38 -9.00 -10.23
CA PHE A 17 -10.52 -8.86 -9.05
C PHE A 17 -11.20 -8.06 -7.94
N ASP A 18 -10.96 -8.44 -6.68
CA ASP A 18 -11.27 -7.61 -5.52
C ASP A 18 -10.17 -6.54 -5.35
N VAL A 19 -10.49 -5.29 -5.69
CA VAL A 19 -9.48 -4.21 -5.83
C VAL A 19 -9.41 -3.36 -4.57
N TRP A 20 -8.21 -3.29 -3.98
CA TRP A 20 -7.90 -2.47 -2.81
C TRP A 20 -6.88 -1.39 -3.18
N MET A 21 -7.14 -0.13 -2.77
CA MET A 21 -6.26 1.01 -3.05
C MET A 21 -5.62 1.53 -1.75
N GLY A 22 -4.31 1.33 -1.62
CA GLY A 22 -3.53 1.78 -0.46
C GLY A 22 -3.33 3.30 -0.42
N ASN A 23 -3.27 3.87 0.78
CA ASN A 23 -2.95 5.28 1.02
C ASN A 23 -1.89 5.38 2.13
N THR A 24 -0.74 5.93 1.80
CA THR A 24 0.41 6.07 2.71
C THR A 24 0.21 7.23 3.68
N ARG A 25 0.81 7.11 4.87
CA ARG A 25 0.78 8.14 5.92
C ARG A 25 1.14 9.53 5.39
N GLY A 26 0.44 10.54 5.89
CA GLY A 26 0.67 11.94 5.55
C GLY A 26 -0.03 12.42 4.27
N ASN A 27 -0.58 11.52 3.44
CA ASN A 27 -1.34 11.93 2.27
C ASN A 27 -2.73 12.47 2.64
N THR A 28 -3.46 12.99 1.65
CA THR A 28 -4.81 13.59 1.83
C THR A 28 -5.79 12.68 2.57
N TYR A 29 -5.70 11.36 2.39
CA TYR A 29 -6.62 10.37 2.94
C TYR A 29 -6.12 9.68 4.21
N SER A 30 -4.81 9.72 4.47
CA SER A 30 -4.14 9.03 5.59
C SER A 30 -3.43 10.02 6.51
N HIS A 31 -4.18 11.01 7.03
CA HIS A 31 -3.60 12.12 7.79
C HIS A 31 -3.93 12.15 9.30
N LYS A 32 -4.46 11.07 9.87
CA LYS A 32 -4.75 10.94 11.31
C LYS A 32 -3.62 10.22 12.04
N HIS A 33 -3.45 10.52 13.32
CA HIS A 33 -2.51 9.82 14.20
C HIS A 33 -3.14 9.67 15.60
N ASN A 34 -2.74 8.64 16.35
CA ASN A 34 -3.36 8.32 17.65
C ASN A 34 -3.05 9.36 18.74
N SER A 35 -1.89 10.01 18.66
CA SER A 35 -1.39 10.94 19.70
C SER A 35 -0.87 12.28 19.18
N LEU A 36 -0.77 12.44 17.85
CA LEU A 36 -0.16 13.62 17.21
C LEU A 36 -1.16 14.25 16.25
N THR A 37 -0.97 15.52 15.97
CA THR A 37 -1.69 16.29 14.97
C THR A 37 -0.74 16.70 13.85
N ARG A 38 -1.28 17.09 12.69
CA ARG A 38 -0.46 17.62 11.57
C ARG A 38 0.32 18.89 11.89
N ASN A 39 0.00 19.57 13.01
CA ASN A 39 0.73 20.75 13.45
C ASN A 39 1.99 20.37 14.25
N ASP A 40 2.07 19.13 14.73
CA ASP A 40 3.24 18.64 15.44
C ASP A 40 4.32 18.26 14.43
N TRP A 41 5.53 18.81 14.59
CA TRP A 41 6.65 18.46 13.70
C TRP A 41 6.92 16.95 13.68
N ALA A 42 6.74 16.28 14.82
CA ALA A 42 6.96 14.85 14.99
C ALA A 42 5.99 14.00 14.16
N TYR A 43 4.82 14.54 13.81
CA TYR A 43 3.88 13.86 12.92
C TYR A 43 4.49 13.63 11.53
N TRP A 44 5.30 14.58 11.05
CA TRP A 44 5.92 14.55 9.73
C TRP A 44 7.33 13.95 9.75
N ASN A 45 7.80 13.46 10.88
CA ASN A 45 9.13 12.87 11.01
C ASN A 45 9.11 11.40 10.55
N PHE A 46 8.86 11.19 9.26
CA PHE A 46 8.93 9.89 8.59
C PHE A 46 9.47 10.07 7.17
N THR A 47 10.01 9.01 6.62
CA THR A 47 10.42 8.89 5.21
C THR A 47 9.69 7.72 4.56
N PHE A 48 10.11 7.34 3.35
CA PHE A 48 9.64 6.11 2.71
C PHE A 48 10.00 4.85 3.52
N ASP A 49 10.98 4.90 4.43
CA ASP A 49 11.37 3.78 5.28
C ASP A 49 10.23 3.34 6.20
N GLU A 50 9.60 4.28 6.92
CA GLU A 50 8.45 3.95 7.78
C GLU A 50 7.24 3.49 6.97
N VAL A 51 7.06 4.02 5.76
CA VAL A 51 5.95 3.60 4.88
C VAL A 51 6.17 2.15 4.42
N SER A 52 7.39 1.82 3.98
CA SER A 52 7.78 0.48 3.57
C SER A 52 7.61 -0.51 4.72
N TYR A 53 8.09 -0.14 5.91
CA TYR A 53 8.13 -1.04 7.05
C TYR A 53 6.75 -1.23 7.70
N TYR A 54 6.05 -0.13 8.02
CA TYR A 54 4.83 -0.17 8.81
C TYR A 54 3.55 -0.09 7.96
N ASP A 55 3.50 0.81 6.98
CA ASP A 55 2.24 1.04 6.24
C ASP A 55 1.92 -0.16 5.34
N LEU A 56 2.91 -0.68 4.59
CA LEU A 56 2.69 -1.85 3.73
C LEU A 56 2.23 -3.06 4.54
N GLU A 57 2.88 -3.36 5.66
CA GLU A 57 2.50 -4.49 6.50
C GLU A 57 1.08 -4.34 7.04
N ALA A 58 0.75 -3.18 7.61
CA ALA A 58 -0.59 -2.92 8.14
C ALA A 58 -1.67 -2.98 7.05
N MET A 59 -1.41 -2.43 5.85
CA MET A 59 -2.34 -2.46 4.73
C MET A 59 -2.56 -3.88 4.22
N ILE A 60 -1.50 -4.64 3.94
CA ILE A 60 -1.61 -6.00 3.38
C ILE A 60 -2.24 -6.95 4.40
N ASP A 61 -1.82 -6.92 5.67
CA ASP A 61 -2.43 -7.79 6.69
C ASP A 61 -3.91 -7.46 6.92
N LYS A 62 -4.29 -6.19 6.79
CA LYS A 62 -5.70 -5.80 6.83
C LYS A 62 -6.49 -6.42 5.68
N VAL A 63 -5.99 -6.34 4.45
CA VAL A 63 -6.63 -6.94 3.27
C VAL A 63 -6.77 -8.45 3.46
N LEU A 64 -5.68 -9.16 3.76
CA LEU A 64 -5.68 -10.62 3.95
C LEU A 64 -6.64 -11.07 5.05
N ASN A 65 -6.70 -10.33 6.17
CA ASN A 65 -7.62 -10.65 7.25
C ASN A 65 -9.10 -10.44 6.86
N VAL A 66 -9.41 -9.38 6.11
CA VAL A 66 -10.77 -9.09 5.67
C VAL A 66 -11.24 -10.09 4.61
N THR A 67 -10.40 -10.34 3.60
CA THR A 67 -10.77 -11.18 2.44
C THR A 67 -10.58 -12.68 2.71
N ARG A 68 -9.86 -13.04 3.79
CA ARG A 68 -9.44 -14.41 4.12
C ARG A 68 -8.54 -15.05 3.06
N GLN A 69 -7.96 -14.25 2.18
CA GLN A 69 -6.92 -14.69 1.26
C GLN A 69 -5.59 -14.85 2.00
N THR A 70 -4.70 -15.66 1.42
CA THR A 70 -3.36 -15.89 1.96
C THR A 70 -2.30 -15.03 1.27
N HIS A 71 -2.59 -14.52 0.07
CA HIS A 71 -1.68 -13.71 -0.73
C HIS A 71 -2.42 -12.57 -1.44
N VAL A 72 -1.68 -11.55 -1.84
CA VAL A 72 -2.18 -10.46 -2.70
C VAL A 72 -1.29 -10.29 -3.95
N HIS A 73 -1.90 -9.79 -5.03
CA HIS A 73 -1.15 -9.17 -6.11
C HIS A 73 -0.98 -7.69 -5.80
N TYR A 74 0.27 -7.23 -5.69
CA TYR A 74 0.58 -5.83 -5.45
C TYR A 74 1.10 -5.18 -6.73
N VAL A 75 0.31 -4.25 -7.26
CA VAL A 75 0.69 -3.42 -8.40
C VAL A 75 1.04 -2.03 -7.90
N ALA A 76 2.20 -1.51 -8.28
CA ALA A 76 2.62 -0.18 -7.86
C ALA A 76 3.33 0.60 -8.95
N HIS A 77 3.32 1.92 -8.77
CA HIS A 77 3.92 2.90 -9.66
C HIS A 77 4.89 3.80 -8.86
N SER A 78 6.01 4.17 -9.48
CA SER A 78 6.97 5.14 -8.92
C SER A 78 7.42 4.77 -7.50
N GLU A 79 7.26 5.66 -6.50
CA GLU A 79 7.64 5.41 -5.10
C GLU A 79 7.03 4.11 -4.56
N GLY A 80 5.80 3.76 -4.96
CA GLY A 80 5.16 2.50 -4.54
C GLY A 80 5.97 1.25 -4.91
N CYS A 81 6.76 1.30 -5.99
CA CYS A 81 7.68 0.23 -6.37
C CYS A 81 8.86 0.16 -5.39
N ILE A 82 9.45 1.31 -5.05
CA ILE A 82 10.57 1.38 -4.11
C ILE A 82 10.18 0.88 -2.73
N LEU A 83 9.00 1.29 -2.24
CA LEU A 83 8.45 0.83 -0.96
C LEU A 83 8.36 -0.69 -0.92
N MET A 84 7.76 -1.30 -1.96
CA MET A 84 7.59 -2.75 -2.01
C MET A 84 8.94 -3.47 -2.14
N LEU A 85 9.84 -3.00 -3.01
CA LEU A 85 11.18 -3.58 -3.16
C LEU A 85 11.97 -3.54 -1.85
N ALA A 86 11.92 -2.42 -1.13
CA ALA A 86 12.57 -2.28 0.17
C ALA A 86 12.04 -3.31 1.17
N LYS A 87 10.72 -3.41 1.36
CA LYS A 87 10.11 -4.38 2.28
C LYS A 87 10.42 -5.83 1.89
N LEU A 88 10.32 -6.17 0.60
CA LEU A 88 10.59 -7.53 0.13
C LEU A 88 12.05 -7.95 0.34
N SER A 89 13.00 -7.00 0.30
CA SER A 89 14.43 -7.27 0.47
C SER A 89 14.83 -7.60 1.92
N ILE A 90 14.05 -7.15 2.91
CA ILE A 90 14.42 -7.25 4.33
C ILE A 90 13.50 -8.17 5.14
N ASP A 91 12.33 -8.54 4.61
CA ASP A 91 11.30 -9.29 5.35
C ASP A 91 10.77 -10.50 4.54
N PRO A 92 11.45 -11.67 4.63
CA PRO A 92 11.04 -12.87 3.91
C PRO A 92 9.64 -13.38 4.30
N ILE A 93 9.20 -13.14 5.53
CA ILE A 93 7.88 -13.57 6.02
C ILE A 93 6.81 -12.74 5.33
N PHE A 94 6.98 -11.42 5.27
CA PHE A 94 6.10 -10.54 4.51
C PHE A 94 6.12 -10.90 3.02
N SER A 95 7.30 -11.15 2.44
CA SER A 95 7.45 -11.51 1.02
C SER A 95 6.62 -12.74 0.63
N SER A 96 6.47 -13.70 1.54
CA SER A 96 5.63 -14.88 1.29
C SER A 96 4.16 -14.55 1.03
N LYS A 97 3.67 -13.34 1.38
CA LYS A 97 2.28 -12.91 1.23
C LYS A 97 2.00 -12.16 -0.09
N VAL A 98 3.03 -11.83 -0.89
CA VAL A 98 2.90 -10.83 -1.97
C VAL A 98 3.45 -11.31 -3.31
N PHE A 99 2.66 -11.19 -4.36
CA PHE A 99 3.11 -11.23 -5.75
C PHE A 99 3.25 -9.80 -6.28
N PHE A 100 4.47 -9.33 -6.49
CA PHE A 100 4.76 -7.94 -6.85
C PHE A 100 4.87 -7.71 -8.37
N THR A 101 4.26 -6.63 -8.86
CA THR A 101 4.45 -6.11 -10.22
C THR A 101 4.60 -4.59 -10.17
N GLY A 102 5.76 -4.07 -10.60
CA GLY A 102 6.01 -2.63 -10.73
C GLY A 102 5.72 -2.12 -12.14
N ILE A 103 5.15 -0.92 -12.25
CA ILE A 103 4.93 -0.17 -13.50
C ILE A 103 5.67 1.16 -13.53
#